data_AF-A0A9N8Q5X6-F1
#
_entry.id   AF-A0A9N8Q5X6-F1
#
_cell.length_a   1.000
_cell.length_b   1.000
_cell.length_c   1.000
_cell.angle_alpha   90.00
_cell.angle_beta   90.00
_cell.angle_gamma   90.00
#
_symmetry.space_group_name_H-M   'P 1'
#
loop_
_entity.id
_entity.type
_entity.pdbx_description
1 polymer ?
#
loop_
_entity_poly.entity_id
_entity_poly.type
_entity_poly.pdbx_seq_one_letter_code
_entity_poly.pdbx_strand_id
1 'polypeptide(L)'
;MITDGNSSTNPEVEEQEETSSSKKRARVRINQRAEPTLTDRQQREIWLDLGTAHEYATQNYKYEGNAEERARIAGRSSWRLVEFGAKLSRRTNMGVVIAFAHLDTTKHVVQDYVYISPNLCDKSKPGLRTMAQKINTEFKGAVHTYREAGRAEAAQNMEDKKRLIAEKAELQEQNERLQAQLAAVLAQAAATSRTDEAGASNAT
;
A
#
# COMPACT_ATOMS: atom_id res chain seq x y z
N MET A 1 -13.56 -43.26 -66.96
CA MET A 1 -14.95 -42.96 -67.37
C MET A 1 -15.53 -42.13 -66.22
N ILE A 2 -15.45 -40.79 -66.24
CA ILE A 2 -16.41 -39.81 -66.83
C ILE A 2 -17.84 -40.16 -66.35
N THR A 3 -18.52 -39.39 -65.50
CA THR A 3 -19.02 -37.99 -65.63
C THR A 3 -19.11 -37.31 -64.23
N ASP A 4 -18.72 -36.04 -64.01
CA ASP A 4 -19.48 -34.77 -64.23
C ASP A 4 -20.95 -34.85 -63.75
N GLY A 5 -21.50 -34.06 -62.83
CA GLY A 5 -21.64 -32.59 -62.73
C GLY A 5 -23.13 -32.38 -62.35
N ASN A 6 -23.53 -31.62 -61.33
CA ASN A 6 -23.65 -30.16 -61.22
C ASN A 6 -25.08 -29.83 -60.70
N SER A 7 -25.23 -28.62 -60.15
CA SER A 7 -26.46 -27.83 -60.00
C SER A 7 -27.20 -27.84 -58.66
N SER A 8 -26.84 -26.84 -57.85
CA SER A 8 -27.72 -25.81 -57.27
C SER A 8 -29.20 -26.11 -57.06
N THR A 9 -29.69 -25.83 -55.85
CA THR A 9 -30.69 -24.77 -55.61
C THR A 9 -30.86 -24.54 -54.12
N ASN A 10 -30.49 -23.34 -53.67
CA ASN A 10 -31.08 -22.70 -52.49
C ASN A 10 -32.44 -22.13 -52.92
N PRO A 11 -33.41 -22.06 -52.00
CA PRO A 11 -34.22 -20.87 -51.87
C PRO A 11 -34.07 -20.27 -50.47
N GLU A 12 -33.85 -18.96 -50.46
CA GLU A 12 -34.06 -18.07 -49.33
C GLU A 12 -35.46 -18.23 -48.74
N VAL A 13 -35.54 -18.28 -47.40
CA VAL A 13 -36.65 -17.70 -46.64
C VAL A 13 -36.04 -17.04 -45.40
N GLU A 14 -36.16 -15.71 -45.34
CA GLU A 14 -36.02 -14.82 -44.17
C GLU A 14 -36.88 -15.37 -43.00
N GLU A 15 -36.64 -15.18 -41.71
CA GLU A 15 -36.32 -13.96 -40.97
C GLU A 15 -36.26 -14.33 -39.47
N GLN A 16 -35.77 -13.39 -38.65
CA GLN A 16 -35.99 -13.24 -37.20
C GLN A 16 -35.00 -13.89 -36.21
N GLU A 17 -33.97 -13.08 -35.95
CA GLU A 17 -33.53 -12.61 -34.63
C GLU A 17 -33.96 -13.41 -33.39
N GLU A 18 -33.00 -14.04 -32.71
CA GLU A 18 -32.92 -13.93 -31.25
C GLU A 18 -31.48 -13.76 -30.77
N THR A 19 -31.21 -12.50 -30.42
CA THR A 19 -30.30 -12.01 -29.40
C THR A 19 -29.54 -13.05 -28.56
N SER A 20 -28.22 -13.16 -28.76
CA SER A 20 -27.34 -13.35 -27.61
C SER A 20 -26.27 -12.27 -27.65
N SER A 21 -26.64 -11.12 -27.07
CA SER A 21 -25.70 -10.08 -26.70
C SER A 21 -24.67 -10.67 -25.74
N SER A 22 -23.62 -11.24 -26.33
CA SER A 22 -22.40 -11.60 -25.63
C SER A 22 -21.74 -10.30 -25.23
N LYS A 23 -22.25 -9.68 -24.16
CA LYS A 23 -21.58 -8.63 -23.40
C LYS A 23 -20.26 -9.23 -22.96
N LYS A 24 -19.25 -9.12 -23.82
CA LYS A 24 -17.84 -9.13 -23.43
C LYS A 24 -17.77 -8.06 -22.35
N ARG A 25 -17.83 -8.49 -21.09
CA ARG A 25 -17.47 -7.66 -19.95
C ARG A 25 -16.01 -7.29 -20.20
N ALA A 26 -15.81 -6.18 -20.91
CA ALA A 26 -14.56 -5.47 -20.94
C ALA A 26 -14.22 -5.30 -19.47
N ARG A 27 -13.23 -6.07 -18.99
CA ARG A 27 -12.67 -5.85 -17.66
C ARG A 27 -12.19 -4.42 -17.71
N VAL A 28 -12.98 -3.52 -17.11
CA VAL A 28 -12.59 -2.13 -16.90
C VAL A 28 -11.24 -2.23 -16.21
N ARG A 29 -10.17 -1.89 -16.95
CA ARG A 29 -8.85 -1.71 -16.37
C ARG A 29 -9.02 -0.52 -15.44
N ILE A 30 -9.28 -0.80 -14.17
CA ILE A 30 -9.39 0.21 -13.12
C ILE A 30 -8.09 1.01 -13.18
N ASN A 31 -8.23 2.26 -13.62
CA ASN A 31 -7.20 3.29 -13.73
C ASN A 31 -5.92 2.86 -14.47
N GLN A 32 -5.99 2.77 -15.80
CA GLN A 32 -4.79 3.10 -16.58
C GLN A 32 -4.53 4.59 -16.39
N ARG A 33 -3.62 4.94 -15.47
CA ARG A 33 -2.88 6.18 -15.65
C ARG A 33 -2.37 6.20 -17.09
N ALA A 34 -2.43 7.34 -17.75
CA ALA A 34 -1.69 7.55 -18.99
C ALA A 34 -0.20 7.46 -18.62
N GLU A 35 0.34 6.24 -18.60
CA GLU A 35 1.77 6.02 -18.52
C GLU A 35 2.37 6.72 -19.76
N PRO A 36 3.45 7.51 -19.60
CA PRO A 36 4.13 8.09 -20.74
C PRO A 36 4.44 6.99 -21.76
N THR A 37 4.14 7.23 -23.04
CA THR A 37 4.47 6.27 -24.09
C THR A 37 6.00 6.24 -24.26
N LEU A 38 6.67 5.39 -23.47
CA LEU A 38 8.12 5.23 -23.50
C LEU A 38 8.53 4.29 -24.64
N THR A 39 9.55 4.68 -25.39
CA THR A 39 10.23 3.79 -26.33
C THR A 39 10.98 2.67 -25.59
N ASP A 40 11.24 1.54 -26.25
CA ASP A 40 12.01 0.43 -25.67
C ASP A 40 13.38 0.87 -25.14
N ARG A 41 14.03 1.83 -25.81
CA ARG A 41 15.31 2.39 -25.38
C ARG A 41 15.17 3.12 -24.04
N GLN A 42 14.19 4.01 -23.92
CA GLN A 42 13.93 4.75 -22.69
C GLN A 42 13.55 3.81 -21.54
N GLN A 43 12.76 2.76 -21.82
CA GLN A 43 12.42 1.76 -20.81
C GLN A 43 13.67 1.06 -20.26
N ARG A 44 14.62 0.70 -21.13
CA ARG A 44 15.88 0.08 -20.69
C ARG A 44 16.75 1.04 -19.88
N GLU A 45 16.85 2.30 -20.32
CA GLU A 45 17.60 3.34 -19.61
C GLU A 45 17.01 3.61 -18.21
N ILE A 46 15.69 3.55 -18.07
CA ILE A 46 15.01 3.74 -16.78
C ILE A 46 15.13 2.49 -15.89
N TRP A 47 14.72 1.31 -16.36
CA TRP A 47 14.50 0.15 -15.50
C TRP A 47 15.75 -0.70 -15.25
N LEU A 48 16.82 -0.54 -16.03
CA LEU A 48 18.10 -1.25 -15.80
C LEU A 48 19.07 -0.46 -14.92
N ASP A 49 18.75 0.80 -14.60
CA ASP A 49 19.48 1.62 -13.64
C ASP A 49 18.64 1.84 -12.38
N LEU A 50 19.15 1.44 -11.22
CA LEU A 50 18.37 1.44 -9.98
C LEU A 50 18.01 2.86 -9.52
N GLY A 51 18.93 3.82 -9.66
CA GLY A 51 18.70 5.21 -9.26
C GLY A 51 17.60 5.85 -10.12
N THR A 52 17.74 5.74 -11.43
CA THR A 52 16.76 6.24 -12.42
C THR A 52 15.40 5.57 -12.24
N ALA A 53 15.37 4.25 -12.01
CA ALA A 53 14.12 3.53 -11.75
C ALA A 53 13.39 4.06 -10.52
N HIS A 54 14.11 4.35 -9.43
CA HIS A 54 13.51 4.90 -8.21
C HIS A 54 12.97 6.32 -8.40
N GLU A 55 13.72 7.19 -9.07
CA GLU A 55 13.28 8.55 -9.38
C GLU A 55 12.03 8.53 -10.26
N TYR A 56 12.06 7.76 -11.35
CA TYR A 56 10.93 7.60 -12.26
C TYR A 56 9.72 7.04 -11.52
N ALA A 57 9.90 6.02 -10.67
CA ALA A 57 8.82 5.42 -9.91
C ALA A 57 8.16 6.43 -8.96
N THR A 58 8.97 7.22 -8.24
CA THR A 58 8.49 8.23 -7.28
C THR A 58 7.72 9.35 -7.97
N GLN A 59 8.15 9.77 -9.16
CA GLN A 59 7.49 10.83 -9.93
C GLN A 59 6.16 10.35 -10.54
N ASN A 60 6.09 9.11 -11.02
CA ASN A 60 4.99 8.63 -11.85
C ASN A 60 3.97 7.76 -11.10
N TYR A 61 4.32 7.22 -9.93
CA TYR A 61 3.45 6.36 -9.14
C TYR A 61 3.28 6.92 -7.73
N LYS A 62 2.03 6.94 -7.24
CA LYS A 62 1.72 7.41 -5.89
C LYS A 62 1.71 6.22 -4.95
N TYR A 63 2.32 6.40 -3.78
CA TYR A 63 2.18 5.48 -2.67
C TYR A 63 0.71 5.46 -2.20
N GLU A 64 0.13 4.28 -2.05
CA GLU A 64 -1.21 4.10 -1.52
C GLU A 64 -1.17 4.18 0.01
N GLY A 65 -1.93 5.11 0.61
CA GLY A 65 -1.93 5.34 2.06
C GLY A 65 -2.71 4.29 2.84
N ASN A 66 -3.73 3.67 2.23
CA ASN A 66 -4.54 2.62 2.85
C ASN A 66 -3.83 1.25 2.80
N ALA A 67 -3.60 0.65 3.98
CA ALA A 67 -2.93 -0.65 4.11
C ALA A 67 -3.67 -1.81 3.43
N GLU A 68 -5.00 -1.83 3.50
CA GLU A 68 -5.82 -2.87 2.88
C GLU A 68 -5.75 -2.80 1.35
N GLU A 69 -5.84 -1.59 0.79
CA GLU A 69 -5.72 -1.41 -0.65
C GLU A 69 -4.30 -1.72 -1.14
N ARG A 70 -3.25 -1.36 -0.39
CA ARG A 70 -1.88 -1.82 -0.67
C ARG A 70 -1.78 -3.33 -0.74
N ALA A 71 -2.33 -4.04 0.25
CA ALA A 71 -2.33 -5.51 0.27
C ALA A 71 -3.08 -6.09 -0.94
N ARG A 72 -4.21 -5.48 -1.32
CA ARG A 72 -5.00 -5.89 -2.49
C ARG A 72 -4.24 -5.68 -3.81
N ILE A 73 -3.58 -4.53 -3.98
CA ILE A 73 -2.76 -4.23 -5.16
C ILE A 73 -1.59 -5.22 -5.26
N ALA A 74 -0.88 -5.43 -4.15
CA ALA A 74 0.24 -6.36 -4.10
C ALA A 74 -0.20 -7.80 -4.44
N GLY A 75 -1.31 -8.27 -3.86
CA GLY A 75 -1.85 -9.60 -4.15
C GLY A 75 -2.23 -9.80 -5.63
N ARG A 76 -2.71 -8.76 -6.31
CA ARG A 76 -3.06 -8.84 -7.74
C ARG A 76 -1.87 -8.84 -8.69
N SER A 77 -0.75 -8.24 -8.29
CA SER A 77 0.39 -7.98 -9.18
C SER A 77 1.59 -8.88 -8.91
N SER A 78 1.81 -9.29 -7.65
CA SER A 78 2.95 -10.12 -7.21
C SER A 78 3.08 -11.42 -8.00
N TRP A 79 2.01 -12.20 -8.13
CA TRP A 79 2.05 -13.46 -8.85
C TRP A 79 2.38 -13.29 -10.35
N ARG A 80 1.98 -12.16 -10.95
CA ARG A 80 2.31 -11.86 -12.36
C ARG A 80 3.79 -11.62 -12.54
N LEU A 81 4.43 -10.90 -11.61
CA LEU A 81 5.88 -10.68 -11.63
C LEU A 81 6.63 -12.02 -11.54
N VAL A 82 6.19 -12.90 -10.64
CA VAL A 82 6.74 -14.25 -10.50
C VAL A 82 6.56 -15.06 -11.79
N GLU A 83 5.36 -15.02 -12.37
CA GLU A 83 5.06 -15.71 -13.62
C GLU A 83 5.96 -15.21 -14.77
N PHE A 84 6.12 -13.90 -14.94
CA PHE A 84 7.00 -13.32 -15.96
C PHE A 84 8.45 -13.69 -15.72
N GLY A 85 8.93 -13.63 -14.47
CA GLY A 85 10.29 -14.05 -14.11
C GLY A 85 10.54 -15.53 -14.40
N ALA A 86 9.58 -16.39 -14.08
CA ALA A 86 9.65 -17.82 -14.36
C ALA A 86 9.68 -18.11 -15.87
N LYS A 87 8.81 -17.45 -16.65
CA LYS A 87 8.82 -17.54 -18.11
C LYS A 87 10.14 -17.08 -18.70
N LEU A 88 10.67 -15.95 -18.23
CA LEU A 88 11.96 -15.42 -18.68
C LEU A 88 13.07 -16.43 -18.41
N SER A 89 13.21 -16.88 -17.15
CA SER A 89 14.23 -17.86 -16.76
C SER A 89 14.15 -19.13 -17.62
N ARG A 90 12.94 -19.65 -17.87
CA ARG A 90 12.77 -20.85 -18.69
C ARG A 90 13.14 -20.64 -20.16
N ARG A 91 12.83 -19.47 -20.73
CA ARG A 91 13.08 -19.16 -22.15
C ARG A 91 14.53 -18.81 -22.45
N THR A 92 15.25 -18.21 -21.51
CA THR A 92 16.61 -17.69 -21.74
C THR A 92 17.67 -18.39 -20.90
N ASN A 93 17.28 -19.34 -20.05
CA ASN A 93 18.16 -20.00 -19.08
C ASN A 93 18.84 -19.03 -18.10
N MET A 94 18.27 -17.83 -17.91
CA MET A 94 18.79 -16.84 -16.97
C MET A 94 18.46 -17.22 -15.52
N GLY A 95 19.39 -16.95 -14.61
CA GLY A 95 19.12 -16.99 -13.18
C GLY A 95 18.28 -15.80 -12.78
N VAL A 96 17.10 -16.03 -12.21
CA VAL A 96 16.14 -14.99 -11.81
C VAL A 96 15.81 -15.17 -10.34
N VAL A 97 15.91 -14.07 -9.59
CA VAL A 97 15.45 -13.98 -8.22
C VAL A 97 14.46 -12.84 -8.13
N ILE A 98 13.29 -13.12 -7.57
CA ILE A 98 12.25 -12.11 -7.32
C ILE A 98 11.85 -12.25 -5.87
N ALA A 99 12.06 -11.19 -5.08
CA ALA A 99 11.72 -11.16 -3.68
C ALA A 99 10.85 -9.93 -3.41
N PHE A 100 9.76 -10.14 -2.66
CA PHE A 100 8.89 -9.07 -2.22
C PHE A 100 8.43 -9.32 -0.80
N ALA A 101 8.39 -8.24 -0.03
CA ALA A 101 7.98 -8.23 1.35
C ALA A 101 7.12 -7.00 1.63
N HIS A 102 6.11 -7.18 2.46
CA HIS A 102 5.35 -6.05 2.97
C HIS A 102 6.08 -5.46 4.18
N LEU A 103 6.62 -4.26 4.02
CA LEU A 103 7.36 -3.60 5.09
C LEU A 103 6.45 -2.97 6.15
N ASP A 104 5.15 -2.92 5.90
CA ASP A 104 4.19 -2.38 6.85
C ASP A 104 4.02 -3.29 8.08
N THR A 105 3.84 -2.67 9.25
CA THR A 105 3.62 -3.33 10.55
C THR A 105 2.14 -3.45 10.92
N THR A 106 1.24 -2.98 10.06
CA THR A 106 -0.21 -3.03 10.28
C THR A 106 -0.77 -4.46 10.33
N LYS A 107 -2.01 -4.63 10.81
CA LYS A 107 -2.70 -5.92 10.99
C LYS A 107 -2.80 -6.77 9.71
N HIS A 108 -2.67 -6.18 8.53
CA HIS A 108 -2.76 -6.90 7.26
C HIS A 108 -1.43 -7.57 6.94
N VAL A 109 -1.22 -8.76 7.51
CA VAL A 109 -0.04 -9.58 7.24
C VAL A 109 -0.16 -10.18 5.85
N VAL A 110 0.56 -9.61 4.89
CA VAL A 110 0.77 -10.24 3.59
C VAL A 110 2.04 -11.09 3.66
N GLN A 111 1.96 -12.30 3.14
CA GLN A 111 3.06 -13.26 3.18
C GLN A 111 4.26 -12.77 2.36
N ASP A 112 5.46 -12.87 2.94
CA ASP A 112 6.70 -12.64 2.20
C ASP A 112 6.92 -13.75 1.19
N TYR A 113 7.36 -13.36 0.00
CA TYR A 113 7.54 -14.30 -1.08
C TYR A 113 8.91 -14.10 -1.71
N VAL A 114 9.57 -15.23 -1.93
CA VAL A 114 10.85 -15.29 -2.61
C VAL A 114 10.75 -16.38 -3.66
N TYR A 115 10.77 -15.97 -4.92
CA TYR A 115 10.93 -16.84 -6.07
C TYR A 115 12.40 -16.91 -6.46
N ILE A 116 12.90 -18.12 -6.65
CA ILE A 116 14.22 -18.38 -7.18
C ILE A 116 14.09 -19.39 -8.31
N SER A 117 14.69 -19.07 -9.45
CA SER A 117 14.56 -19.88 -10.64
C SER A 117 15.18 -21.29 -10.49
N PRO A 118 14.63 -22.32 -11.15
CA PRO A 118 15.09 -23.71 -10.98
C PRO A 118 16.55 -23.96 -11.34
N ASN A 119 17.10 -23.23 -12.31
CA ASN A 119 18.51 -23.33 -12.72
C ASN A 119 19.50 -22.86 -11.64
N LEU A 120 19.07 -22.00 -10.71
CA LEU A 120 19.85 -21.61 -9.53
C LEU A 120 19.71 -22.64 -8.40
N CYS A 121 18.58 -23.36 -8.35
CA CYS A 121 18.29 -24.38 -7.34
C CYS A 121 18.76 -25.79 -7.72
N ASP A 122 19.46 -25.93 -8.85
CA ASP A 122 19.92 -27.20 -9.39
C ASP A 122 20.89 -27.91 -8.42
N LYS A 123 20.61 -29.18 -8.13
CA LYS A 123 21.45 -30.03 -7.25
C LYS A 123 22.84 -30.25 -7.84
N SER A 124 22.98 -30.23 -9.16
CA SER A 124 24.26 -30.38 -9.84
C SER A 124 25.18 -29.15 -9.68
N LYS A 125 24.63 -28.01 -9.23
CA LYS A 125 25.35 -26.74 -9.07
C LYS A 125 25.30 -26.27 -7.61
N PRO A 126 26.03 -26.94 -6.69
CA PRO A 126 25.91 -26.69 -5.24
C PRO A 126 26.23 -25.24 -4.84
N GLY A 127 27.14 -24.57 -5.53
CA GLY A 127 27.46 -23.15 -5.28
C GLY A 127 26.27 -22.22 -5.53
N LEU A 128 25.61 -22.35 -6.69
CA LEU A 128 24.42 -21.56 -7.02
C LEU A 128 23.25 -21.87 -6.09
N ARG A 129 23.08 -23.14 -5.74
CA ARG A 129 22.05 -23.58 -4.80
C ARG A 129 22.26 -22.99 -3.40
N THR A 130 23.51 -22.96 -2.93
CA THR A 130 23.85 -22.35 -1.65
C THR A 130 23.58 -20.85 -1.66
N MET A 131 23.96 -20.16 -2.74
CA MET A 131 23.66 -18.74 -2.93
C MET A 131 22.15 -18.48 -2.91
N ALA A 132 21.36 -19.27 -3.64
CA ALA A 132 19.90 -19.20 -3.63
C ALA A 132 19.31 -19.36 -2.21
N GLN A 133 19.81 -20.34 -1.45
CA GLN A 133 19.38 -20.56 -0.07
C GLN A 133 19.74 -19.38 0.84
N LYS A 134 20.94 -18.80 0.70
CA LYS A 134 21.37 -17.62 1.44
C LYS A 134 20.47 -16.43 1.14
N ILE A 135 20.20 -16.13 -0.12
CA ILE A 135 19.33 -15.01 -0.51
C ILE A 135 17.94 -15.15 0.12
N ASN A 136 17.33 -16.34 0.03
CA ASN A 136 16.02 -16.56 0.65
C ASN A 136 16.06 -16.40 2.19
N THR A 137 17.13 -16.85 2.84
CA THR A 137 17.26 -16.80 4.31
C THR A 137 17.53 -15.38 4.78
N GLU A 138 18.51 -14.69 4.18
CA GLU A 138 18.89 -13.32 4.52
C GLU A 138 17.76 -12.34 4.24
N PHE A 139 17.06 -12.47 3.11
CA PHE A 139 15.92 -11.61 2.80
C PHE A 139 14.81 -11.74 3.86
N LYS A 140 14.41 -12.98 4.18
CA LYS A 140 13.36 -13.21 5.19
C LYS A 140 13.80 -12.76 6.57
N GLY A 141 15.06 -13.00 6.95
CA GLY A 141 15.64 -12.55 8.20
C GLY A 141 15.64 -11.02 8.32
N ALA A 142 16.15 -10.32 7.31
CA ALA A 142 16.20 -8.86 7.30
C ALA A 142 14.81 -8.22 7.39
N VAL A 143 13.84 -8.76 6.64
CA VAL A 143 12.43 -8.30 6.68
C VAL A 143 11.81 -8.52 8.06
N HIS A 144 12.09 -9.67 8.68
CA HIS A 144 11.60 -9.96 10.03
C HIS A 144 12.15 -8.96 11.05
N THR A 145 13.47 -8.75 11.06
CA THR A 145 14.14 -7.79 11.94
C THR A 145 13.60 -6.38 11.75
N TYR A 146 13.39 -5.95 10.49
CA TYR A 146 12.80 -4.65 10.19
C TYR A 146 11.40 -4.49 10.80
N ARG A 147 10.54 -5.50 10.67
CA ARG A 147 9.19 -5.48 11.26
C ARG A 147 9.22 -5.49 12.78
N GLU A 148 10.16 -6.22 13.39
CA GLU A 148 10.35 -6.21 14.84
C GLU A 148 10.72 -4.82 15.35
N ALA A 149 11.67 -4.16 14.69
CA ALA A 149 12.04 -2.79 15.00
C ALA A 149 10.83 -1.84 14.87
N GLY A 150 10.07 -1.94 13.78
CA GLY A 150 8.88 -1.12 13.58
C GLY A 150 7.76 -1.39 14.59
N ARG A 151 7.59 -2.63 15.06
CA ARG A 151 6.63 -2.95 16.14
C ARG A 151 7.07 -2.35 17.48
N ALA A 152 8.37 -2.42 17.79
CA ALA A 152 8.91 -1.84 19.00
C ALA A 152 8.74 -0.31 19.02
N GLU A 153 9.05 0.35 17.90
CA GLU A 153 8.85 1.79 17.74
C GLU A 153 7.37 2.19 17.84
N ALA A 154 6.47 1.43 17.21
CA ALA A 154 5.03 1.67 17.32
C ALA A 154 4.52 1.53 18.77
N ALA A 155 5.04 0.57 19.52
CA ALA A 155 4.70 0.39 20.94
C ALA A 155 5.16 1.58 21.78
N GLN A 156 6.41 2.02 21.63
CA GLN A 156 6.95 3.21 22.30
C GLN A 156 6.13 4.47 21.98
N ASN A 157 5.85 4.70 20.70
CA ASN A 157 5.02 5.82 20.25
C ASN A 157 3.61 5.79 20.85
N MET A 158 3.04 4.61 21.09
CA MET A 158 1.73 4.49 21.77
C MET A 158 1.82 4.81 23.26
N GLU A 159 2.89 4.38 23.93
CA GLU A 159 3.12 4.70 25.35
C GLU A 159 3.34 6.20 25.55
N ASP A 160 4.17 6.82 24.71
CA ASP A 160 4.41 8.27 24.75
C ASP A 160 3.13 9.06 24.49
N LYS A 161 2.31 8.64 23.50
CA LYS A 161 1.02 9.27 23.24
C LYS A 161 0.07 9.14 24.43
N LYS A 162 0.01 7.98 25.08
CA LYS A 162 -0.81 7.79 26.30
C LYS A 162 -0.35 8.72 27.42
N ARG A 163 0.96 8.86 27.62
CA ARG A 163 1.52 9.78 28.62
C ARG A 163 1.15 11.23 28.32
N LEU A 164 1.32 11.67 27.07
CA LEU A 164 0.95 13.04 26.64
C LEU A 164 -0.55 13.32 26.81
N ILE A 165 -1.41 12.33 26.55
CA ILE A 165 -2.86 12.48 26.75
C ILE A 165 -3.18 12.62 28.25
N ALA A 166 -2.53 11.83 29.11
CA ALA A 166 -2.71 11.92 30.56
C ALA A 166 -2.25 13.28 31.10
N GLU A 167 -1.06 13.74 30.71
CA GLU A 167 -0.53 15.05 31.09
C GLU A 167 -1.44 16.19 30.62
N LYS A 168 -1.94 16.12 29.38
CA LYS A 168 -2.88 17.11 28.87
C LYS A 168 -4.20 17.13 29.66
N ALA A 169 -4.70 15.97 30.08
CA ALA A 169 -5.90 15.88 30.90
C ALA A 169 -5.69 16.49 32.29
N GLU A 170 -4.55 16.23 32.94
CA GLU A 170 -4.19 16.82 34.24
C GLU A 170 -4.04 18.35 34.15
N LEU A 171 -3.36 18.86 33.12
CA LEU A 171 -3.21 20.31 32.90
C LEU A 171 -4.54 20.98 32.60
N GLN A 172 -5.45 20.30 31.90
CA GLN A 172 -6.78 20.82 31.66
C GLN A 172 -7.59 20.94 32.95
N GLU A 173 -7.55 19.91 33.81
CA GLU A 173 -8.22 19.95 35.12
C GLU A 173 -7.65 21.08 36.02
N GLN A 174 -6.33 21.27 36.03
CA GLN A 174 -5.70 22.37 36.76
C GLN A 174 -6.13 23.74 36.23
N ASN A 175 -6.21 23.90 34.90
CA ASN A 175 -6.70 25.13 34.30
C ASN A 175 -8.15 25.43 34.70
N GLU A 176 -9.03 24.43 34.66
CA GLU A 176 -10.42 24.57 35.08
C GLU A 176 -10.53 24.97 36.56
N ARG A 177 -9.73 24.34 37.44
CA ARG A 177 -9.67 24.71 38.86
C ARG A 177 -9.17 26.15 39.06
N LEU A 178 -8.10 26.55 38.38
CA LEU A 178 -7.55 27.90 38.48
C LEU A 178 -8.51 28.96 37.93
N GLN A 179 -9.19 28.68 36.82
CA GLN A 179 -10.23 29.56 36.28
C GLN A 179 -11.41 29.71 37.23
N ALA A 180 -11.84 28.62 37.88
CA ALA A 180 -12.88 28.67 38.89
C ALA A 180 -12.46 29.51 40.12
N GLN A 181 -11.21 29.38 40.58
CA GLN A 181 -10.67 30.20 41.67
C GLN A 181 -10.60 31.68 41.27
N LEU A 182 -10.12 32.00 40.06
CA LEU A 182 -10.10 33.38 39.56
C LEU A 182 -11.51 33.96 39.47
N ALA A 183 -12.48 33.21 38.95
CA ALA A 183 -13.87 33.64 38.89
C ALA A 183 -14.45 33.91 40.30
N ALA A 184 -14.14 33.05 41.28
CA ALA A 184 -14.57 33.23 42.66
C ALA A 184 -13.94 34.47 43.31
N VAL A 185 -12.63 34.70 43.11
CA VAL A 185 -11.93 35.89 43.63
C VAL A 185 -12.48 37.17 42.98
N LEU A 186 -12.70 37.17 41.67
CA LEU A 186 -13.31 38.32 40.97
C LEU A 186 -14.74 38.60 41.47
N ALA A 187 -15.53 37.55 41.71
CA ALA A 187 -16.87 37.70 42.27
C ALA A 187 -16.84 38.25 43.70
N GLN A 188 -15.90 37.80 44.54
CA GLN A 188 -15.69 38.34 45.88
C GLN A 188 -15.26 39.82 45.83
N ALA A 189 -14.27 40.17 45.00
CA ALA A 189 -13.81 41.56 44.85
C ALA A 189 -14.94 42.50 44.38
N ALA A 190 -15.78 42.06 43.45
CA ALA A 190 -16.96 42.82 43.00
C ALA A 190 -18.06 42.95 44.08
N ALA A 191 -18.13 42.01 45.02
CA ALA A 191 -19.06 42.09 46.15
C ALA A 191 -18.57 43.04 47.25
N THR A 192 -17.26 43.06 47.53
CA THR A 192 -16.64 43.98 48.50
C THR A 192 -16.71 45.42 48.00
N SER A 193 -16.48 45.68 46.71
CA SER A 193 -16.59 47.04 46.15
C SER A 193 -18.02 47.60 46.23
N ARG A 194 -19.06 46.75 46.11
CA ARG A 194 -20.46 47.16 46.25
C ARG A 194 -20.87 47.46 47.70
N THR A 195 -20.18 46.90 48.68
CA THR A 195 -20.45 47.16 50.10
C THR A 195 -19.80 48.46 50.58
N ASP A 196 -18.66 48.85 50.01
CA ASP A 196 -18.01 50.13 50.29
C ASP A 196 -18.77 51.35 49.70
N GLU A 197 -19.39 51.20 48.51
CA GLU A 197 -20.25 52.27 47.93
C GLU A 197 -21.59 52.45 48.67
N ALA A 198 -22.13 51.37 49.26
CA ALA A 198 -23.35 51.42 50.08
C ALA A 198 -23.10 52.01 51.48
N GLY A 199 -21.88 51.87 52.02
CA GLY A 199 -21.48 52.49 53.29
C GLY A 199 -21.26 54.01 53.18
N ALA A 200 -20.81 54.50 52.03
CA ALA A 200 -20.55 55.92 51.80
C ALA A 200 -21.82 56.76 51.54
N SER A 201 -22.94 56.14 51.20
CA SER A 201 -24.22 56.83 50.88
C SER A 201 -25.18 56.98 52.07
N ASN A 202 -24.83 56.44 53.25
CA ASN A 202 -25.65 56.50 54.47
C ASN A 202 -25.09 57.48 55.53
N ALA A 203 -24.12 58.32 55.16
CA ALA A 203 -23.40 59.24 56.07
C ALA A 203 -23.58 60.74 55.73
N THR A 204 -24.68 61.12 55.06
CA THR A 204 -25.10 62.51 54.83
C THR A 204 -26.53 62.71 55.28
#